data_AF-A0A924VQ56-F1
#
_entry.id   AF-A0A924VQ56-F1
#
_cell.length_a   1.000
_cell.length_b   1.000
_cell.length_c   1.000
_cell.angle_alpha   90.00
_cell.angle_beta   90.00
_cell.angle_gamma   90.00
#
_symmetry.space_group_name_H-M   'P 1'
#
loop_
_entity.id
_entity.type
_entity.pdbx_description
1 polymer ?
#
loop_
_entity_poly.entity_id
_entity_poly.type
_entity_poly.pdbx_seq_one_letter_code
_entity_poly.pdbx_strand_id
1 'polypeptide(L)'
;MNVIDVARAWRDQDPDDETRAELDHLIADAEADSTQALNELHDRFDTRLEFGTAGLRGRTEAGSNRMNRVLVAQAAAGFAAFLLSRTSLNGAPSVVIGYDGRKNSRVFAVDTAELMAGAGVRAVLLPRLLPTPVLAFAVRELKLSAGVMVTASHNPAKDNGYKVYLGDADEGSQIVPPLDHEIAAHILAVATNQSVLQLRRSMDYEIAGEHVIDEYVRRTAALATHPKSALRYVYTAMHGVGWETAHRVFVEAGFGEPTVVALQIEPDAAFPTVAFPNPEEPGALDLAFDTAITADAELVIANDPDADRLAIGIPDVDGDWHRLSGNQVGALLGWRAADRLAAAGTPGTLAASIVSSPAL
;
A
#
# COMPACT_ATOMS: atom_id res chain seq x y z
N MET A 1 2.93 31.30 -16.93
CA MET A 1 3.39 30.26 -17.87
C MET A 1 2.14 29.63 -18.45
N ASN A 2 2.06 29.39 -19.77
CA ASN A 2 0.89 28.66 -20.31
C ASN A 2 1.00 27.16 -19.94
N VAL A 3 -0.08 26.39 -20.07
CA VAL A 3 -0.09 24.97 -19.66
C VAL A 3 0.88 24.10 -20.47
N ILE A 4 1.14 24.45 -21.75
CA ILE A 4 2.08 23.74 -22.62
C ILE A 4 3.52 23.91 -22.12
N ASP A 5 3.90 25.11 -21.71
CA ASP A 5 5.22 25.41 -21.15
C ASP A 5 5.43 24.66 -19.82
N VAL A 6 4.39 24.58 -18.97
CA VAL A 6 4.42 23.78 -17.74
C VAL A 6 4.61 22.29 -18.05
N ALA A 7 3.87 21.77 -19.04
CA ALA A 7 4.00 20.38 -19.47
C ALA A 7 5.39 20.07 -20.04
N ARG A 8 5.98 20.96 -20.84
CA ARG A 8 7.36 20.84 -21.35
C ARG A 8 8.37 20.80 -20.22
N ALA A 9 8.27 21.71 -19.25
CA ALA A 9 9.16 21.74 -18.10
C ALA A 9 9.02 20.48 -17.22
N TRP A 10 7.84 19.88 -17.15
CA TRP A 10 7.63 18.58 -16.49
C TRP A 10 8.27 17.44 -17.27
N ARG A 11 8.01 17.35 -18.58
CA ARG A 11 8.62 16.34 -19.47
C ARG A 11 10.15 16.37 -19.41
N ASP A 12 10.74 17.56 -19.40
CA ASP A 12 12.21 17.72 -19.46
C ASP A 12 12.95 17.20 -18.22
N GLN A 13 12.24 17.04 -17.10
CA GLN A 13 12.80 16.47 -15.89
C GLN A 13 12.31 15.05 -15.59
N ASP A 14 11.36 14.53 -16.36
CA ASP A 14 10.74 13.23 -16.12
C ASP A 14 11.71 12.10 -16.46
N PRO A 15 12.10 11.23 -15.50
CA PRO A 15 13.02 10.14 -15.80
C PRO A 15 12.33 8.94 -16.47
N ASP A 16 11.00 8.98 -16.66
CA ASP A 16 10.22 7.90 -17.27
C ASP A 16 9.97 8.14 -18.77
N ASP A 17 10.40 7.22 -19.63
CA ASP A 17 10.20 7.35 -21.06
C ASP A 17 8.73 7.21 -21.49
N GLU A 18 7.90 6.48 -20.74
CA GLU A 18 6.47 6.30 -21.05
C GLU A 18 5.71 7.61 -20.84
N THR A 19 5.85 8.24 -19.67
CA THR A 19 5.16 9.51 -19.37
C THR A 19 5.77 10.70 -20.11
N ARG A 20 7.06 10.64 -20.49
CA ARG A 20 7.63 11.60 -21.44
C ARG A 20 6.99 11.51 -22.82
N ALA A 21 6.88 10.31 -23.38
CA ALA A 21 6.26 10.10 -24.68
C ALA A 21 4.78 10.51 -24.68
N GLU A 22 4.07 10.22 -23.58
CA GLU A 22 2.70 10.68 -23.36
C GLU A 22 2.59 12.21 -23.42
N LEU A 23 3.47 12.94 -22.73
CA LEU A 23 3.50 14.41 -22.80
C LEU A 23 3.93 14.93 -24.17
N ASP A 24 4.90 14.32 -24.83
CA ASP A 24 5.34 14.74 -26.16
C ASP A 24 4.17 14.69 -27.16
N HIS A 25 3.35 13.64 -27.11
CA HIS A 25 2.14 13.54 -27.94
C HIS A 25 1.09 14.59 -27.55
N LEU A 26 0.77 14.74 -26.26
CA LEU A 26 -0.23 15.72 -25.80
C LEU A 26 0.17 17.16 -26.11
N ILE A 27 1.46 17.49 -25.97
CA ILE A 27 2.00 18.80 -26.32
C ILE A 27 1.88 19.04 -27.83
N ALA A 28 2.30 18.09 -28.66
CA ALA A 28 2.23 18.23 -30.11
C ALA A 28 0.78 18.43 -30.60
N ASP A 29 -0.18 17.66 -30.07
CA ASP A 29 -1.59 17.79 -30.41
C ASP A 29 -2.18 19.12 -29.92
N ALA A 30 -1.81 19.57 -28.73
CA ALA A 30 -2.25 20.86 -28.19
C ALA A 30 -1.71 22.05 -29.02
N GLU A 31 -0.47 21.95 -29.51
CA GLU A 31 0.11 22.95 -30.43
C GLU A 31 -0.52 22.93 -31.82
N ALA A 32 -1.15 21.82 -32.21
CA ALA A 32 -1.98 21.70 -33.40
C ALA A 32 -3.45 22.10 -33.14
N ASP A 33 -3.71 22.90 -32.10
CA ASP A 33 -5.02 23.43 -31.71
C ASP A 33 -6.06 22.35 -31.32
N SER A 34 -5.63 21.17 -30.84
CA SER A 34 -6.55 20.16 -30.31
C SER A 34 -7.13 20.57 -28.96
N THR A 35 -8.44 20.88 -28.93
CA THR A 35 -9.18 21.17 -27.68
C THR A 35 -9.11 20.02 -26.68
N GLN A 36 -9.12 18.77 -27.15
CA GLN A 36 -9.04 17.60 -26.28
C GLN A 36 -7.68 17.52 -25.57
N ALA A 37 -6.58 17.73 -26.32
CA ALA A 37 -5.24 17.70 -25.74
C ALA A 37 -5.02 18.87 -24.75
N LEU A 38 -5.52 20.07 -25.08
CA LEU A 38 -5.50 21.20 -24.16
C LEU A 38 -6.26 20.92 -22.85
N ASN A 39 -7.46 20.33 -22.94
CA ASN A 39 -8.23 19.95 -21.74
C ASN A 39 -7.50 18.89 -20.90
N GLU A 40 -6.87 17.91 -21.53
CA GLU A 40 -6.08 16.87 -20.84
C GLU A 40 -4.85 17.48 -20.15
N LEU A 41 -4.16 18.42 -20.78
CA LEU A 41 -3.07 19.16 -20.14
C LEU A 41 -3.56 19.97 -18.94
N HIS A 42 -4.70 20.66 -19.05
CA HIS A 42 -5.30 21.39 -17.92
C HIS A 42 -5.66 20.44 -16.76
N ASP A 43 -6.29 19.29 -17.04
CA ASP A 43 -6.63 18.30 -16.00
C ASP A 43 -5.41 17.71 -15.28
N ARG A 44 -4.26 17.68 -15.97
CA ARG A 44 -2.99 17.16 -15.44
C ARG A 44 -2.15 18.20 -14.68
N PHE A 45 -2.27 19.48 -15.03
CA PHE A 45 -1.33 20.53 -14.60
C PHE A 45 -1.95 21.72 -13.86
N ASP A 46 -3.27 21.93 -13.92
CA ASP A 46 -3.91 23.02 -13.19
C ASP A 46 -3.85 22.82 -11.66
N THR A 47 -3.73 21.56 -11.23
CA THR A 47 -3.60 21.18 -9.83
C THR A 47 -2.43 20.23 -9.62
N ARG A 48 -2.19 19.91 -8.35
CA ARG A 48 -1.22 18.92 -7.91
C ARG A 48 -1.92 17.85 -7.10
N LEU A 49 -1.47 16.62 -7.26
CA LEU A 49 -1.92 15.52 -6.43
C LEU A 49 -1.57 15.79 -4.96
N GLU A 50 -2.58 15.86 -4.11
CA GLU A 50 -2.43 16.25 -2.72
C GLU A 50 -1.86 15.11 -1.87
N PHE A 51 -0.91 15.43 -0.99
CA PHE A 51 -0.40 14.52 0.02
C PHE A 51 -1.20 14.69 1.31
N GLY A 52 -1.88 13.64 1.75
CA GLY A 52 -2.68 13.65 2.99
C GLY A 52 -2.42 12.42 3.87
N THR A 53 -3.33 12.15 4.81
CA THR A 53 -3.27 10.99 5.72
C THR A 53 -3.11 9.64 5.01
N ALA A 54 -3.74 9.49 3.85
CA ALA A 54 -3.66 8.30 3.01
C ALA A 54 -2.40 8.24 2.13
N GLY A 55 -1.51 9.24 2.26
CA GLY A 55 -0.36 9.46 1.39
C GLY A 55 -0.74 10.15 0.08
N LEU A 56 -0.03 9.79 -1.01
CA LEU A 56 -0.44 10.12 -2.39
C LEU A 56 -1.24 8.97 -2.98
N ARG A 57 -2.30 9.26 -3.73
CA ARG A 57 -3.03 8.26 -4.53
C ARG A 57 -3.57 8.90 -5.77
N GLY A 58 -3.35 8.28 -6.92
CA GLY A 58 -3.88 8.78 -8.17
C GLY A 58 -3.52 7.90 -9.34
N ARG A 59 -4.09 8.27 -10.49
CA ARG A 59 -3.88 7.57 -11.75
C ARG A 59 -2.44 7.71 -12.22
N THR A 60 -1.89 6.64 -12.78
CA THR A 60 -0.49 6.55 -13.23
C THR A 60 -0.34 7.09 -14.65
N GLU A 61 -0.05 8.38 -14.76
CA GLU A 61 0.05 9.14 -16.01
C GLU A 61 1.02 10.33 -15.80
N ALA A 62 1.41 11.01 -16.87
CA ALA A 62 2.22 12.22 -16.77
C ALA A 62 1.44 13.41 -16.19
N GLY A 63 2.09 14.24 -15.37
CA GLY A 63 1.55 15.50 -14.85
C GLY A 63 1.63 15.68 -13.34
N SER A 64 1.42 16.91 -12.84
CA SER A 64 1.48 17.22 -11.41
C SER A 64 0.28 16.67 -10.62
N ASN A 65 -0.86 16.47 -11.29
CA ASN A 65 -2.08 15.88 -10.73
C ASN A 65 -2.18 14.36 -10.99
N ARG A 66 -1.05 13.67 -11.17
CA ARG A 66 -0.97 12.24 -11.48
C ARG A 66 0.18 11.57 -10.74
N MET A 67 0.07 10.26 -10.50
CA MET A 67 1.16 9.46 -9.97
C MET A 67 2.18 9.15 -11.08
N ASN A 68 3.42 9.58 -10.90
CA ASN A 68 4.54 9.31 -11.81
C ASN A 68 5.88 9.50 -11.08
N ARG A 69 6.98 9.20 -11.77
CA ARG A 69 8.33 9.23 -11.19
C ARG A 69 8.77 10.63 -10.74
N VAL A 70 8.31 11.70 -11.40
CA VAL A 70 8.58 13.09 -10.96
C VAL A 70 7.88 13.39 -9.64
N LEU A 71 6.59 13.06 -9.54
CA LEU A 71 5.82 13.29 -8.31
C LEU A 71 6.39 12.46 -7.14
N VAL A 72 6.72 11.20 -7.39
CA VAL A 72 7.35 10.30 -6.41
C VAL A 72 8.73 10.81 -5.98
N ALA A 73 9.54 11.31 -6.92
CA ALA A 73 10.84 11.88 -6.59
C ALA A 73 10.74 13.11 -5.68
N GLN A 74 9.79 14.01 -5.97
CA GLN A 74 9.49 15.16 -5.13
C GLN A 74 8.96 14.73 -3.74
N ALA A 75 8.11 13.70 -3.69
CA ALA A 75 7.58 13.15 -2.45
C ALA A 75 8.68 12.54 -1.58
N ALA A 76 9.56 11.72 -2.16
CA ALA A 76 10.67 11.07 -1.47
C ALA A 76 11.66 12.11 -0.93
N ALA A 77 12.05 13.10 -1.74
CA ALA A 77 12.98 14.16 -1.31
C ALA A 77 12.36 15.07 -0.24
N GLY A 78 11.08 15.42 -0.36
CA GLY A 78 10.37 16.17 0.67
C GLY A 78 10.26 15.39 1.98
N PHE A 79 9.93 14.10 1.90
CA PHE A 79 9.85 13.25 3.08
C PHE A 79 11.23 13.03 3.73
N ALA A 80 12.30 12.88 2.96
CA ALA A 80 13.66 12.86 3.47
C ALA A 80 14.00 14.15 4.23
N ALA A 81 13.66 15.33 3.68
CA ALA A 81 13.88 16.61 4.33
C ALA A 81 13.11 16.74 5.65
N PHE A 82 11.88 16.20 5.71
CA PHE A 82 11.10 16.13 6.95
C PHE A 82 11.75 15.22 8.00
N LEU A 83 12.22 14.03 7.63
CA LEU A 83 12.89 13.12 8.58
C LEU A 83 14.18 13.74 9.12
N LEU A 84 14.95 14.41 8.26
CA LEU A 84 16.16 15.14 8.64
C LEU A 84 15.86 16.30 9.59
N SER A 85 14.73 17.00 9.42
CA SER A 85 14.34 18.12 10.28
C SER A 85 13.86 17.68 11.68
N ARG A 86 13.24 16.49 11.78
CA ARG A 86 12.80 15.90 13.06
C ARG A 86 13.93 15.32 13.91
N THR A 87 15.07 15.04 13.30
CA THR A 87 16.15 14.32 13.97
C THR A 87 16.85 15.22 14.99
N SER A 88 16.64 14.96 16.29
CA SER A 88 17.41 15.56 17.38
C SER A 88 18.63 14.71 17.72
N LEU A 89 19.82 15.23 17.39
CA LEU A 89 21.17 14.97 17.92
C LEU A 89 21.71 13.52 18.10
N ASN A 90 20.94 12.43 18.06
CA ASN A 90 21.43 11.10 18.50
C ASN A 90 21.20 9.91 17.54
N GLY A 91 20.77 10.10 16.29
CA GLY A 91 20.75 9.03 15.29
C GLY A 91 20.52 9.55 13.87
N ALA A 92 21.08 8.89 12.85
CA ALA A 92 20.75 9.23 11.46
C ALA A 92 19.33 8.70 11.14
N PRO A 93 18.47 9.49 10.47
CA PRO A 93 17.12 9.04 10.12
C PRO A 93 17.19 7.82 9.20
N SER A 94 16.19 6.96 9.30
CA SER A 94 16.13 5.72 8.54
C SER A 94 14.72 5.37 8.08
N VAL A 95 14.62 4.64 6.97
CA VAL A 95 13.33 4.30 6.34
C VAL A 95 13.37 2.91 5.73
N VAL A 96 12.28 2.15 5.89
CA VAL A 96 12.02 0.94 5.09
C VAL A 96 11.04 1.24 3.97
N ILE A 97 11.29 0.71 2.78
CA ILE A 97 10.46 0.90 1.59
C ILE A 97 9.93 -0.45 1.12
N GLY A 98 8.63 -0.54 0.89
CA GLY A 98 7.93 -1.72 0.37
C GLY A 98 7.03 -1.34 -0.80
N TYR A 99 6.56 -2.34 -1.52
CA TYR A 99 5.77 -2.15 -2.73
C TYR A 99 4.88 -3.35 -3.01
N ASP A 100 3.71 -3.07 -3.60
CA ASP A 100 2.78 -4.09 -4.09
C ASP A 100 3.04 -4.45 -5.58
N GLY A 101 2.15 -5.28 -6.14
CA GLY A 101 2.24 -5.77 -7.52
C GLY A 101 1.78 -4.80 -8.61
N ARG A 102 1.39 -3.55 -8.30
CA ARG A 102 0.87 -2.62 -9.32
C ARG A 102 1.97 -2.17 -10.29
N LYS A 103 1.54 -1.71 -11.47
CA LYS A 103 2.44 -1.12 -12.47
C LYS A 103 3.27 -0.01 -11.83
N ASN A 104 4.58 -0.04 -12.06
CA ASN A 104 5.58 0.89 -11.55
C ASN A 104 5.77 0.91 -10.02
N SER A 105 5.10 0.07 -9.22
CA SER A 105 5.29 0.07 -7.75
C SER A 105 6.75 -0.18 -7.35
N ARG A 106 7.41 -1.15 -8.01
CA ARG A 106 8.84 -1.41 -7.82
C ARG A 106 9.72 -0.23 -8.26
N VAL A 107 9.38 0.43 -9.36
CA VAL A 107 10.14 1.57 -9.90
C VAL A 107 10.10 2.72 -8.89
N PHE A 108 8.91 3.06 -8.40
CA PHE A 108 8.71 4.11 -7.40
C PHE A 108 9.41 3.78 -6.07
N ALA A 109 9.40 2.51 -5.65
CA ALA A 109 10.10 2.07 -4.44
C ALA A 109 11.62 2.20 -4.57
N VAL A 110 12.19 1.81 -5.72
CA VAL A 110 13.63 1.98 -5.99
C VAL A 110 14.01 3.46 -6.08
N ASP A 111 13.23 4.27 -6.81
CA ASP A 111 13.44 5.73 -6.85
C ASP A 111 13.45 6.33 -5.44
N THR A 112 12.52 5.90 -4.59
CA THR A 112 12.43 6.35 -3.20
C THR A 112 13.67 5.96 -2.40
N ALA A 113 14.10 4.69 -2.48
CA ALA A 113 15.28 4.21 -1.78
C ALA A 113 16.54 4.97 -2.19
N GLU A 114 16.72 5.21 -3.49
CA GLU A 114 17.87 5.95 -4.03
C GLU A 114 17.90 7.41 -3.57
N LEU A 115 16.75 8.08 -3.57
CA LEU A 115 16.63 9.48 -3.16
C LEU A 115 16.80 9.64 -1.65
N MET A 116 16.28 8.70 -0.85
CA MET A 116 16.49 8.66 0.60
C MET A 116 17.98 8.51 0.92
N ALA A 117 18.63 7.51 0.32
CA ALA A 117 20.06 7.28 0.50
C ALA A 117 20.90 8.49 0.03
N GLY A 118 20.57 9.07 -1.13
CA GLY A 118 21.23 10.26 -1.66
C GLY A 118 21.05 11.52 -0.80
N ALA A 119 19.96 11.60 -0.04
CA ALA A 119 19.70 12.66 0.94
C ALA A 119 20.37 12.41 2.31
N GLY A 120 20.99 11.24 2.53
CA GLY A 120 21.62 10.88 3.79
C GLY A 120 20.67 10.21 4.80
N VAL A 121 19.52 9.70 4.35
CA VAL A 121 18.62 8.85 5.14
C VAL A 121 19.00 7.39 4.87
N ARG A 122 19.26 6.61 5.91
CA ARG A 122 19.53 5.17 5.76
C ARG A 122 18.28 4.49 5.18
N ALA A 123 18.38 3.95 3.97
CA ALA A 123 17.26 3.32 3.28
C ALA A 123 17.38 1.79 3.27
N VAL A 124 16.28 1.11 3.54
CA VAL A 124 16.15 -0.35 3.47
C VAL A 124 14.98 -0.69 2.54
N LEU A 125 15.24 -1.36 1.42
CA LEU A 125 14.21 -1.82 0.49
C LEU A 125 13.81 -3.27 0.84
N LEU A 126 12.50 -3.53 0.92
CA LEU A 126 12.00 -4.89 1.07
C LEU A 126 12.35 -5.75 -0.16
N PRO A 127 12.69 -7.05 0.02
CA PRO A 127 13.35 -7.83 -1.02
C PRO A 127 12.46 -8.17 -2.21
N ARG A 128 11.13 -8.11 -2.04
CA ARG A 128 10.14 -8.48 -3.06
C ARG A 128 8.78 -7.83 -2.78
N LEU A 129 7.80 -8.17 -3.60
CA LEU A 129 6.39 -7.86 -3.39
C LEU A 129 5.95 -8.40 -2.03
N LEU A 130 5.57 -7.52 -1.11
CA LEU A 130 5.19 -7.91 0.25
C LEU A 130 3.99 -7.09 0.75
N PRO A 131 3.14 -7.67 1.62
CA PRO A 131 1.99 -6.98 2.18
C PRO A 131 2.34 -5.69 2.94
N THR A 132 1.44 -4.71 2.89
CA THR A 132 1.47 -3.51 3.72
C THR A 132 1.69 -3.81 5.22
N PRO A 133 1.04 -4.80 5.85
CA PRO A 133 1.32 -5.12 7.26
C PRO A 133 2.74 -5.62 7.53
N VAL A 134 3.43 -6.23 6.55
CA VAL A 134 4.85 -6.62 6.69
C VAL A 134 5.75 -5.38 6.72
N LEU A 135 5.45 -4.36 5.90
CA LEU A 135 6.15 -3.07 5.97
C LEU A 135 5.97 -2.41 7.33
N ALA A 136 4.72 -2.25 7.79
CA ALA A 136 4.42 -1.61 9.07
C ALA A 136 5.11 -2.35 10.24
N PHE A 137 5.14 -3.68 10.18
CA PHE A 137 5.92 -4.50 11.10
C PHE A 137 7.43 -4.22 11.02
N ALA A 138 8.00 -4.16 9.81
CA ALA A 138 9.42 -3.96 9.58
C ALA A 138 9.91 -2.62 10.14
N VAL A 139 9.11 -1.55 10.09
CA VAL A 139 9.43 -0.25 10.73
C VAL A 139 9.77 -0.46 12.20
N ARG A 140 8.92 -1.20 12.93
CA ARG A 140 9.08 -1.47 14.35
C ARG A 140 10.21 -2.46 14.63
N GLU A 141 10.28 -3.51 13.83
CA GLU A 141 11.24 -4.60 14.02
C GLU A 141 12.68 -4.15 13.82
N LEU A 142 12.91 -3.35 12.77
CA LEU A 142 14.21 -2.80 12.45
C LEU A 142 14.50 -1.50 13.20
N LYS A 143 13.55 -1.00 14.02
CA LYS A 143 13.62 0.26 14.77
C LYS A 143 14.00 1.43 13.88
N LEU A 144 13.31 1.54 12.75
CA LEU A 144 13.53 2.59 11.76
C LEU A 144 12.63 3.79 12.05
N SER A 145 13.05 4.96 11.58
CA SER A 145 12.31 6.21 11.80
C SER A 145 11.02 6.29 10.99
N ALA A 146 10.92 5.54 9.89
CA ALA A 146 9.79 5.60 8.99
C ALA A 146 9.63 4.35 8.10
N GLY A 147 8.47 4.26 7.45
CA GLY A 147 8.17 3.34 6.37
C GLY A 147 7.48 4.03 5.19
N VAL A 148 7.74 3.56 3.98
CA VAL A 148 7.02 3.95 2.76
C VAL A 148 6.45 2.70 2.11
N MET A 149 5.12 2.66 1.91
CA MET A 149 4.47 1.62 1.12
C MET A 149 4.04 2.19 -0.22
N VAL A 150 4.59 1.67 -1.32
CA VAL A 150 4.09 1.98 -2.65
C VAL A 150 2.93 1.06 -3.00
N THR A 151 1.73 1.60 -2.90
CA THR A 151 0.48 0.88 -3.17
C THR A 151 -0.70 1.86 -3.22
N ALA A 152 -1.71 1.55 -4.04
CA ALA A 152 -3.04 2.15 -3.95
C ALA A 152 -4.08 1.22 -3.30
N SER A 153 -3.65 0.15 -2.61
CA SER A 153 -4.52 -0.82 -1.91
C SER A 153 -5.57 -1.39 -2.86
N HIS A 154 -6.84 -1.17 -2.59
CA HIS A 154 -8.00 -1.61 -3.35
C HIS A 154 -8.37 -0.74 -4.56
N ASN A 155 -7.69 0.38 -4.84
CA ASN A 155 -8.02 1.26 -5.97
C ASN A 155 -7.97 0.56 -7.35
N PRO A 156 -8.54 1.14 -8.42
CA PRO A 156 -8.49 0.56 -9.77
C PRO A 156 -7.07 0.28 -10.29
N ALA A 157 -6.94 -0.59 -11.30
CA ALA A 157 -5.65 -1.03 -11.89
C ALA A 157 -4.72 0.13 -12.32
N LYS A 158 -5.30 1.22 -12.81
CA LYS A 158 -4.55 2.38 -13.34
C LYS A 158 -3.99 3.28 -12.25
N ASP A 159 -4.39 3.08 -11.00
CA ASP A 159 -3.95 3.89 -9.87
C ASP A 159 -2.72 3.27 -9.21
N ASN A 160 -1.86 4.15 -8.68
CA ASN A 160 -0.82 3.78 -7.72
C ASN A 160 -0.85 4.78 -6.54
N GLY A 161 -0.03 4.53 -5.53
CA GLY A 161 -0.02 5.35 -4.33
C GLY A 161 1.27 5.23 -3.54
N TYR A 162 1.37 6.07 -2.51
CA TYR A 162 2.56 6.26 -1.70
C TYR A 162 2.13 6.55 -0.27
N LYS A 163 2.02 5.51 0.57
CA LYS A 163 1.64 5.61 2.00
C LYS A 163 2.89 5.82 2.85
N VAL A 164 2.76 6.63 3.91
CA VAL A 164 3.86 6.88 4.86
C VAL A 164 3.48 6.42 6.25
N TYR A 165 4.44 5.77 6.90
CA TYR A 165 4.39 5.31 8.28
C TYR A 165 5.55 5.94 9.05
N LEU A 166 5.32 6.28 10.31
CA LEU A 166 6.34 6.85 11.17
C LEU A 166 6.67 5.89 12.31
N GLY A 167 7.96 5.71 12.56
CA GLY A 167 8.50 4.88 13.64
C GLY A 167 8.78 5.69 14.89
N ASP A 168 9.76 5.26 15.67
CA ASP A 168 10.14 5.90 16.94
C ASP A 168 8.92 6.07 17.87
N ALA A 169 8.58 7.31 18.23
CA ALA A 169 7.43 7.63 19.09
C ALA A 169 6.07 7.32 18.45
N ASP A 170 6.02 7.19 17.12
CA ASP A 170 4.81 6.90 16.36
C ASP A 170 4.58 5.38 16.17
N GLU A 171 5.50 4.53 16.66
CA GLU A 171 5.40 3.07 16.72
C GLU A 171 5.03 2.34 15.42
N GLY A 172 5.40 2.88 14.26
CA GLY A 172 5.10 2.30 12.94
C GLY A 172 3.68 2.60 12.45
N SER A 173 3.02 3.59 13.04
CA SER A 173 1.67 4.01 12.65
C SER A 173 1.67 4.78 11.34
N GLN A 174 0.58 4.66 10.58
CA GLN A 174 0.35 5.52 9.42
C GLN A 174 0.14 6.97 9.88
N ILE A 175 0.59 7.93 9.06
CA ILE A 175 0.49 9.36 9.37
C ILE A 175 -0.96 9.85 9.52
N VAL A 176 -1.14 10.82 10.42
CA VAL A 176 -2.39 11.55 10.69
C VAL A 176 -2.08 13.05 10.89
N PRO A 177 -3.09 13.94 10.89
CA PRO A 177 -2.85 15.35 11.15
C PRO A 177 -2.25 15.60 12.55
N PRO A 178 -1.30 16.54 12.69
CA PRO A 178 -0.83 17.51 11.68
C PRO A 178 0.39 17.05 10.83
N LEU A 179 0.90 15.83 11.04
CA LEU A 179 2.17 15.37 10.44
C LEU A 179 2.08 15.24 8.91
N ASP A 180 0.90 14.90 8.39
CA ASP A 180 0.63 14.88 6.95
C ASP A 180 0.84 16.25 6.28
N HIS A 181 0.33 17.33 6.89
CA HIS A 181 0.52 18.70 6.41
C HIS A 181 1.98 19.15 6.50
N GLU A 182 2.69 18.77 7.56
CA GLU A 182 4.13 19.07 7.69
C GLU A 182 4.95 18.40 6.58
N ILE A 183 4.70 17.11 6.32
CA ILE A 183 5.33 16.38 5.22
C ILE A 183 4.96 17.02 3.87
N ALA A 184 3.68 17.33 3.65
CA ALA A 184 3.20 17.96 2.42
C ALA A 184 3.91 19.30 2.15
N ALA A 185 4.14 20.11 3.19
CA ALA A 185 4.86 21.37 3.07
C ALA A 185 6.32 21.18 2.60
N HIS A 186 7.02 20.16 3.14
CA HIS A 186 8.37 19.82 2.66
C HIS A 186 8.37 19.33 1.20
N ILE A 187 7.39 18.52 0.80
CA ILE A 187 7.23 18.06 -0.59
C ILE A 187 7.01 19.25 -1.53
N LEU A 188 6.14 20.19 -1.16
CA LEU A 188 5.87 21.38 -1.96
C LEU A 188 7.10 22.28 -2.07
N ALA A 189 7.87 22.42 -0.99
CA ALA A 189 9.12 23.17 -1.01
C ALA A 189 10.13 22.58 -1.99
N VAL A 190 10.28 21.24 -2.06
CA VAL A 190 11.14 20.60 -3.06
C VAL A 190 10.59 20.84 -4.47
N ALA A 191 9.30 20.57 -4.69
CA ALA A 191 8.66 20.71 -6.01
C ALA A 191 8.76 22.13 -6.60
N THR A 192 8.78 23.15 -5.74
CA THR A 192 8.86 24.56 -6.15
C THR A 192 10.28 25.00 -6.47
N ASN A 193 11.27 24.48 -5.74
CA ASN A 193 12.62 25.06 -5.72
C ASN A 193 13.69 24.23 -6.44
N GLN A 194 13.41 22.97 -6.81
CA GLN A 194 14.42 22.05 -7.35
C GLN A 194 13.85 21.19 -8.49
N SER A 195 14.64 20.98 -9.54
CA SER A 195 14.34 19.97 -10.55
C SER A 195 14.65 18.58 -10.00
N VAL A 196 13.85 17.57 -10.35
CA VAL A 196 14.14 16.19 -9.92
C VAL A 196 15.47 15.65 -10.45
N LEU A 197 15.98 16.21 -11.56
CA LEU A 197 17.30 15.87 -12.12
C LEU A 197 18.48 16.33 -11.22
N GLN A 198 18.23 17.26 -10.30
CA GLN A 198 19.23 17.79 -9.38
C GLN A 198 19.22 17.07 -8.03
N LEU A 199 18.21 16.24 -7.77
CA LEU A 199 18.11 15.47 -6.54
C LEU A 199 19.21 14.41 -6.50
N ARG A 200 19.90 14.34 -5.36
CA ARG A 200 20.95 13.35 -5.16
C ARG A 200 20.34 11.97 -5.04
N ARG A 201 20.91 11.01 -5.75
CA ARG A 201 20.58 9.59 -5.68
C ARG A 201 21.82 8.80 -5.26
N SER A 202 21.61 7.72 -4.52
CA SER A 202 22.65 6.79 -4.15
C SER A 202 22.15 5.35 -4.23
N MET A 203 22.97 4.45 -4.77
CA MET A 203 22.69 3.01 -4.74
C MET A 203 23.05 2.38 -3.39
N ASP A 204 23.54 3.17 -2.44
CA ASP A 204 23.90 2.74 -1.08
C ASP A 204 22.64 2.62 -0.19
N TYR A 205 21.71 1.76 -0.62
CA TYR A 205 20.57 1.32 0.18
C TYR A 205 20.66 -0.19 0.45
N GLU A 206 20.10 -0.62 1.56
CA GLU A 206 20.11 -2.01 1.98
C GLU A 206 18.92 -2.77 1.40
N ILE A 207 19.04 -4.08 1.24
CA ILE A 207 17.89 -4.97 1.06
C ILE A 207 17.59 -5.64 2.40
N ALA A 208 16.33 -5.58 2.86
CA ALA A 208 15.93 -6.25 4.09
C ALA A 208 16.15 -7.76 3.97
N GLY A 209 16.74 -8.37 5.01
CA GLY A 209 16.93 -9.82 5.05
C GLY A 209 15.63 -10.57 5.33
N GLU A 210 15.55 -11.83 4.89
CA GLU A 210 14.37 -12.70 5.08
C GLU A 210 13.92 -12.83 6.53
N HIS A 211 14.84 -12.71 7.50
CA HIS A 211 14.55 -12.80 8.93
C HIS A 211 13.43 -11.84 9.38
N VAL A 212 13.25 -10.69 8.71
CA VAL A 212 12.15 -9.76 9.02
C VAL A 212 10.79 -10.38 8.68
N ILE A 213 10.70 -11.06 7.54
CA ILE A 213 9.49 -11.74 7.09
C ILE A 213 9.26 -13.01 7.92
N ASP A 214 10.32 -13.77 8.20
CA ASP A 214 10.27 -14.96 9.06
C ASP A 214 9.70 -14.61 10.45
N GLU A 215 10.16 -13.50 11.02
CA GLU A 215 9.74 -13.05 12.33
C GLU A 215 8.30 -12.50 12.34
N TYR A 216 7.87 -11.82 11.27
CA TYR A 216 6.47 -11.46 11.06
C TYR A 216 5.58 -12.70 11.03
N VAL A 217 5.96 -13.70 10.23
CA VAL A 217 5.23 -14.98 10.12
C VAL A 217 5.14 -15.66 11.48
N ARG A 218 6.26 -15.80 12.19
CA ARG A 218 6.33 -16.45 13.50
C ARG A 218 5.45 -15.76 14.55
N ARG A 219 5.50 -14.42 14.67
CA ARG A 219 4.67 -13.67 15.62
C ARG A 219 3.19 -13.76 15.28
N THR A 220 2.85 -13.70 14.00
CA THR A 220 1.46 -13.75 13.54
C THR A 220 0.87 -15.14 13.77
N ALA A 221 1.62 -16.20 13.44
CA ALA A 221 1.23 -17.58 13.70
C ALA A 221 1.07 -17.88 15.19
N ALA A 222 1.91 -17.29 16.06
CA ALA A 222 1.80 -17.43 17.51
C ALA A 222 0.48 -16.86 18.09
N LEU A 223 -0.27 -16.05 17.32
CA LEU A 223 -1.61 -15.62 17.69
C LEU A 223 -2.65 -16.73 17.53
N ALA A 224 -2.35 -17.89 16.94
CA ALA A 224 -3.22 -19.05 16.91
C ALA A 224 -3.03 -19.91 18.17
N THR A 225 -3.82 -19.66 19.23
CA THR A 225 -3.67 -20.36 20.53
C THR A 225 -4.71 -21.46 20.76
N HIS A 226 -5.65 -21.65 19.85
CA HIS A 226 -6.71 -22.64 19.97
C HIS A 226 -6.28 -23.99 19.38
N PRO A 227 -6.93 -25.11 19.78
CA PRO A 227 -6.65 -26.41 19.19
C PRO A 227 -6.77 -26.38 17.66
N LYS A 228 -5.86 -27.07 16.99
CA LYS A 228 -5.88 -27.18 15.53
C LYS A 228 -7.21 -27.77 15.08
N SER A 229 -7.90 -27.07 14.19
CA SER A 229 -9.14 -27.51 13.57
C SER A 229 -8.85 -27.93 12.13
N ALA A 230 -9.49 -29.01 11.66
CA ALA A 230 -9.46 -29.43 10.26
C ALA A 230 -10.52 -28.64 9.46
N LEU A 231 -10.43 -27.31 9.49
CA LEU A 231 -11.33 -26.45 8.74
C LEU A 231 -10.98 -26.56 7.25
N ARG A 232 -11.97 -26.76 6.38
CA ARG A 232 -11.79 -26.59 4.93
C ARG A 232 -12.07 -25.13 4.60
N TYR A 233 -11.11 -24.43 4.03
CA TYR A 233 -11.25 -23.01 3.74
C TYR A 233 -10.64 -22.66 2.39
N VAL A 234 -11.20 -21.61 1.78
CA VAL A 234 -10.73 -21.02 0.54
C VAL A 234 -9.98 -19.73 0.81
N TYR A 235 -8.93 -19.49 0.04
CA TYR A 235 -8.18 -18.24 0.07
C TYR A 235 -8.08 -17.60 -1.31
N THR A 236 -8.26 -16.28 -1.37
CA THR A 236 -7.94 -15.47 -2.55
C THR A 236 -7.11 -14.25 -2.14
N ALA A 237 -6.07 -13.97 -2.94
CA ALA A 237 -5.28 -12.75 -2.83
C ALA A 237 -5.83 -11.62 -3.72
N MET A 238 -6.86 -11.87 -4.53
CA MET A 238 -7.42 -10.90 -5.50
C MET A 238 -6.35 -10.25 -6.40
N HIS A 239 -5.42 -11.06 -6.92
CA HIS A 239 -4.23 -10.65 -7.66
C HIS A 239 -3.26 -9.76 -6.87
N GLY A 240 -3.32 -9.85 -5.55
CA GLY A 240 -2.52 -9.14 -4.59
C GLY A 240 -1.29 -9.88 -4.12
N VAL A 241 -0.57 -9.25 -3.20
CA VAL A 241 0.71 -9.75 -2.64
C VAL A 241 0.54 -10.54 -1.34
N GLY A 242 -0.70 -10.83 -0.94
CA GLY A 242 -1.02 -11.49 0.32
C GLY A 242 -0.60 -12.95 0.41
N TRP A 243 -0.67 -13.69 -0.71
CA TRP A 243 -0.63 -15.16 -0.70
C TRP A 243 0.62 -15.75 -0.06
N GLU A 244 1.82 -15.36 -0.51
CA GLU A 244 3.08 -15.93 0.01
C GLU A 244 3.18 -15.79 1.53
N THR A 245 2.83 -14.62 2.06
CA THR A 245 2.89 -14.33 3.49
C THR A 245 1.80 -15.08 4.25
N ALA A 246 0.55 -15.03 3.76
CA ALA A 246 -0.58 -15.70 4.39
C ALA A 246 -0.40 -17.22 4.45
N HIS A 247 0.05 -17.83 3.35
CA HIS A 247 0.36 -19.26 3.28
C HIS A 247 1.37 -19.68 4.34
N ARG A 248 2.48 -18.95 4.47
CA ARG A 248 3.50 -19.22 5.48
C ARG A 248 2.94 -19.11 6.90
N VAL A 249 2.09 -18.11 7.16
CA VAL A 249 1.40 -17.97 8.46
C VAL A 249 0.46 -19.15 8.71
N PHE A 250 -0.31 -19.60 7.73
CA PHE A 250 -1.22 -20.74 7.88
C PHE A 250 -0.48 -22.05 8.19
N VAL A 251 0.63 -22.31 7.48
CA VAL A 251 1.48 -23.47 7.71
C VAL A 251 2.11 -23.42 9.10
N GLU A 252 2.71 -22.29 9.49
CA GLU A 252 3.35 -22.11 10.81
C GLU A 252 2.33 -22.21 11.96
N ALA A 253 1.13 -21.67 11.78
CA ALA A 253 0.04 -21.79 12.75
C ALA A 253 -0.56 -23.21 12.79
N GLY A 254 -0.29 -24.04 11.79
CA GLY A 254 -0.81 -25.40 11.66
C GLY A 254 -2.27 -25.48 11.23
N PHE A 255 -2.76 -24.50 10.46
CA PHE A 255 -4.09 -24.52 9.84
C PHE A 255 -4.15 -25.37 8.56
N GLY A 256 -2.99 -25.76 8.01
CA GLY A 256 -2.90 -26.52 6.77
C GLY A 256 -2.95 -25.62 5.54
N GLU A 257 -3.22 -26.22 4.39
CA GLU A 257 -3.29 -25.51 3.10
C GLU A 257 -4.75 -25.21 2.74
N PRO A 258 -5.10 -23.95 2.41
CA PRO A 258 -6.40 -23.63 1.84
C PRO A 258 -6.54 -24.19 0.42
N THR A 259 -7.79 -24.32 -0.03
CA THR A 259 -8.03 -24.32 -1.48
C THR A 259 -7.89 -22.90 -1.99
N VAL A 260 -6.99 -22.67 -2.94
CA VAL A 260 -6.76 -21.32 -3.50
C VAL A 260 -7.66 -21.05 -4.69
N VAL A 261 -8.10 -19.80 -4.84
CA VAL A 261 -8.75 -19.34 -6.07
C VAL A 261 -7.66 -19.14 -7.13
N ALA A 262 -7.37 -20.18 -7.91
CA ALA A 262 -6.23 -20.22 -8.83
C ALA A 262 -6.16 -19.02 -9.81
N LEU A 263 -7.32 -18.50 -10.23
CA LEU A 263 -7.40 -17.35 -11.14
C LEU A 263 -7.07 -16.00 -10.48
N GLN A 264 -6.92 -15.94 -9.16
CA GLN A 264 -6.71 -14.69 -8.40
C GLN A 264 -5.52 -14.78 -7.42
N ILE A 265 -4.75 -15.87 -7.45
CA ILE A 265 -3.76 -16.14 -6.40
C ILE A 265 -2.42 -15.43 -6.63
N GLU A 266 -2.02 -15.27 -7.90
CA GLU A 266 -0.76 -14.64 -8.29
C GLU A 266 -0.93 -13.12 -8.45
N PRO A 267 0.08 -12.30 -8.08
CA PRO A 267 0.03 -10.87 -8.31
C PRO A 267 -0.14 -10.50 -9.80
N ASP A 268 -1.15 -9.69 -10.13
CA ASP A 268 -1.39 -9.16 -11.48
C ASP A 268 -1.90 -7.71 -11.40
N ALA A 269 -1.10 -6.78 -11.92
CA ALA A 269 -1.40 -5.34 -11.92
C ALA A 269 -2.67 -4.97 -12.70
N ALA A 270 -3.14 -5.81 -13.62
CA ALA A 270 -4.34 -5.57 -14.41
C ALA A 270 -5.64 -5.95 -13.67
N PHE A 271 -5.55 -6.75 -12.59
CA PHE A 271 -6.70 -7.28 -11.85
C PHE A 271 -7.75 -7.93 -12.77
N PRO A 272 -7.38 -8.86 -13.68
CA PRO A 272 -8.20 -9.23 -14.84
C PRO A 272 -9.56 -9.86 -14.55
N THR A 273 -9.79 -10.34 -13.32
CA THR A 273 -11.04 -11.00 -12.92
C THR A 273 -11.99 -10.09 -12.14
N VAL A 274 -11.59 -8.86 -11.79
CA VAL A 274 -12.39 -7.96 -10.95
C VAL A 274 -12.38 -6.55 -11.53
N ALA A 275 -13.54 -5.90 -11.54
CA ALA A 275 -13.62 -4.50 -11.98
C ALA A 275 -12.94 -3.55 -10.98
N PHE A 276 -12.99 -3.89 -9.70
CA PHE A 276 -12.42 -3.14 -8.60
C PHE A 276 -11.90 -4.14 -7.56
N PRO A 277 -10.59 -4.13 -7.22
CA PRO A 277 -9.99 -5.16 -6.37
C PRO A 277 -10.22 -4.87 -4.88
N ASN A 278 -11.48 -4.73 -4.50
CA ASN A 278 -11.92 -4.57 -3.11
C ASN A 278 -12.82 -5.76 -2.77
N PRO A 279 -12.48 -6.59 -1.78
CA PRO A 279 -13.28 -7.77 -1.44
C PRO A 279 -14.67 -7.43 -0.89
N GLU A 280 -14.98 -6.15 -0.68
CA GLU A 280 -16.30 -5.67 -0.30
C GLU A 280 -17.25 -5.39 -1.47
N GLU A 281 -16.73 -5.33 -2.69
CA GLU A 281 -17.49 -4.97 -3.89
C GLU A 281 -18.37 -6.13 -4.36
N PRO A 282 -19.59 -5.86 -4.86
CA PRO A 282 -20.40 -6.88 -5.51
C PRO A 282 -19.64 -7.54 -6.67
N GLY A 283 -19.64 -8.88 -6.70
CA GLY A 283 -18.94 -9.67 -7.72
C GLY A 283 -17.47 -9.97 -7.42
N ALA A 284 -16.84 -9.29 -6.45
CA ALA A 284 -15.42 -9.48 -6.14
C ALA A 284 -15.10 -10.88 -5.59
N LEU A 285 -16.06 -11.51 -4.89
CA LEU A 285 -15.91 -12.80 -4.23
C LEU A 285 -16.56 -13.97 -4.98
N ASP A 286 -17.17 -13.76 -6.15
CA ASP A 286 -17.92 -14.80 -6.87
C ASP A 286 -17.04 -16.02 -7.16
N LEU A 287 -15.82 -15.80 -7.68
CA LEU A 287 -14.85 -16.89 -7.91
C LEU A 287 -14.45 -17.62 -6.62
N ALA A 288 -14.39 -16.91 -5.49
CA ALA A 288 -14.07 -17.51 -4.20
C ALA A 288 -15.23 -18.35 -3.67
N PHE A 289 -16.47 -17.91 -3.86
CA PHE A 289 -17.67 -18.68 -3.52
C PHE A 289 -17.82 -19.92 -4.40
N ASP A 290 -17.61 -19.81 -5.72
CA ASP A 290 -17.62 -20.96 -6.63
C ASP A 290 -16.56 -22.00 -6.25
N THR A 291 -15.36 -21.52 -5.89
CA THR A 291 -14.27 -22.39 -5.40
C THR A 291 -14.66 -23.05 -4.08
N ALA A 292 -15.32 -22.32 -3.17
CA ALA A 292 -15.74 -22.82 -1.88
C ALA A 292 -16.82 -23.89 -1.99
N ILE A 293 -17.80 -23.72 -2.87
CA ILE A 293 -18.82 -24.72 -3.19
C ILE A 293 -18.15 -25.99 -3.75
N THR A 294 -17.23 -25.84 -4.70
CA THR A 294 -16.53 -26.97 -5.33
C THR A 294 -15.65 -27.74 -4.34
N ALA A 295 -15.01 -27.03 -3.42
CA ALA A 295 -14.11 -27.60 -2.43
C ALA A 295 -14.80 -28.07 -1.14
N ASP A 296 -16.13 -27.95 -1.05
CA ASP A 296 -16.90 -28.17 0.18
C ASP A 296 -16.29 -27.41 1.37
N ALA A 297 -15.93 -26.14 1.15
CA ALA A 297 -15.31 -25.30 2.16
C ALA A 297 -16.35 -24.74 3.14
N GLU A 298 -15.87 -24.33 4.31
CA GLU A 298 -16.69 -23.78 5.41
C GLU A 298 -16.43 -22.28 5.60
N LEU A 299 -15.37 -21.76 4.97
CA LEU A 299 -14.90 -20.39 5.13
C LEU A 299 -14.19 -19.91 3.86
N VAL A 300 -14.46 -18.67 3.45
CA VAL A 300 -13.68 -17.93 2.45
C VAL A 300 -12.93 -16.82 3.15
N ILE A 301 -11.63 -16.69 2.86
CA ILE A 301 -10.74 -15.62 3.31
C ILE A 301 -10.26 -14.87 2.06
N ALA A 302 -10.47 -13.56 2.04
CA ALA A 302 -10.01 -12.71 0.95
C ALA A 302 -9.22 -11.52 1.48
N ASN A 303 -8.10 -11.22 0.83
CA ASN A 303 -7.35 -9.98 1.03
C ASN A 303 -7.49 -9.08 -0.20
N ASP A 304 -7.44 -7.76 0.02
CA ASP A 304 -7.23 -6.81 -1.06
C ASP A 304 -5.76 -6.82 -1.54
N PRO A 305 -5.40 -6.10 -2.63
CA PRO A 305 -4.11 -6.28 -3.30
C PRO A 305 -2.86 -6.08 -2.44
N ASP A 306 -2.90 -5.21 -1.44
CA ASP A 306 -1.79 -4.97 -0.51
C ASP A 306 -1.96 -5.67 0.85
N ALA A 307 -3.03 -6.46 0.98
CA ALA A 307 -3.36 -7.32 2.09
C ALA A 307 -3.43 -6.62 3.46
N ASP A 308 -3.88 -5.36 3.48
CA ASP A 308 -4.26 -4.68 4.72
C ASP A 308 -5.76 -4.81 5.06
N ARG A 309 -6.58 -5.30 4.10
CA ARG A 309 -8.00 -5.61 4.31
C ARG A 309 -8.28 -7.10 4.33
N LEU A 310 -9.35 -7.45 5.04
CA LEU A 310 -9.85 -8.81 5.17
C LEU A 310 -11.35 -8.83 4.91
N ALA A 311 -11.79 -9.71 4.01
CA ALA A 311 -13.18 -10.13 3.96
C ALA A 311 -13.30 -11.61 4.27
N ILE A 312 -14.44 -11.94 4.87
CA ILE A 312 -14.81 -13.30 5.26
C ILE A 312 -16.12 -13.65 4.58
N GLY A 313 -16.17 -14.82 3.94
CA GLY A 313 -17.39 -15.42 3.42
C GLY A 313 -17.73 -16.71 4.15
N ILE A 314 -19.03 -16.94 4.37
CA ILE A 314 -19.56 -18.17 4.97
C ILE A 314 -20.82 -18.62 4.22
N PRO A 315 -21.14 -19.92 4.23
CA PRO A 315 -22.44 -20.39 3.78
C PRO A 315 -23.54 -20.03 4.79
N ASP A 316 -24.75 -19.81 4.31
CA ASP A 316 -25.95 -19.72 5.13
C ASP A 316 -26.58 -21.11 5.38
N VAL A 317 -27.79 -21.11 5.94
CA VAL A 317 -28.52 -22.35 6.27
C VAL A 317 -29.01 -23.12 5.05
N ASP A 318 -29.17 -22.43 3.91
CA ASP A 318 -29.62 -22.99 2.64
C ASP A 318 -28.42 -23.41 1.75
N GLY A 319 -27.19 -23.08 2.18
CA GLY A 319 -25.94 -23.38 1.49
C GLY A 319 -25.48 -22.27 0.56
N ASP A 320 -26.20 -21.14 0.52
CA ASP A 320 -25.82 -19.97 -0.28
C ASP A 320 -24.72 -19.18 0.43
N TRP A 321 -23.77 -18.68 -0.34
CA TRP A 321 -22.61 -17.98 0.21
C TRP A 321 -22.86 -16.49 0.31
N HIS A 322 -22.47 -15.92 1.46
CA HIS A 322 -22.50 -14.48 1.67
C HIS A 322 -21.25 -13.99 2.39
N ARG A 323 -20.90 -12.74 2.10
CA ARG A 323 -19.84 -12.01 2.79
C ARG A 323 -20.35 -11.49 4.14
N LEU A 324 -19.57 -11.65 5.19
CA LEU A 324 -19.78 -10.92 6.44
C LEU A 324 -19.43 -9.44 6.24
N SER A 325 -20.29 -8.55 6.74
CA SER A 325 -20.00 -7.11 6.76
C SER A 325 -18.77 -6.81 7.61
N GLY A 326 -18.09 -5.70 7.33
CA GLY A 326 -16.96 -5.23 8.15
C GLY A 326 -17.32 -5.06 9.63
N ASN A 327 -18.57 -4.71 9.96
CA ASN A 327 -19.06 -4.65 11.33
C ASN A 327 -19.13 -6.03 12.00
N GLN A 328 -19.59 -7.07 11.28
CA GLN A 328 -19.64 -8.44 11.82
C GLN A 328 -18.22 -8.99 12.02
N VAL A 329 -17.33 -8.81 11.04
CA VAL A 329 -15.91 -9.22 11.17
C VAL A 329 -15.25 -8.48 12.32
N GLY A 330 -15.43 -7.15 12.40
CA GLY A 330 -14.93 -6.33 13.49
C GLY A 330 -15.42 -6.78 14.87
N ALA A 331 -16.68 -7.21 14.99
CA ALA A 331 -17.25 -7.64 16.27
C ALA A 331 -16.66 -8.96 16.74
N LEU A 332 -16.45 -9.90 15.81
CA LEU A 332 -15.82 -11.18 16.10
C LEU A 332 -14.35 -10.99 16.53
N LEU A 333 -13.59 -10.17 15.80
CA LEU A 333 -12.19 -9.90 16.12
C LEU A 333 -12.04 -9.08 17.41
N GLY A 334 -12.89 -8.08 17.62
CA GLY A 334 -12.92 -7.26 18.84
C GLY A 334 -13.28 -8.09 20.08
N TRP A 335 -14.32 -8.93 19.99
CA TRP A 335 -14.66 -9.89 21.05
C TRP A 335 -13.49 -10.81 21.36
N ARG A 336 -12.82 -11.35 20.33
CA ARG A 336 -11.66 -12.22 20.53
C ARG A 336 -10.48 -11.50 21.19
N ALA A 337 -10.23 -10.25 20.84
CA ALA A 337 -9.21 -9.43 21.50
C ALA A 337 -9.55 -9.18 22.98
N ALA A 338 -10.82 -8.87 23.28
CA ALA A 338 -11.33 -8.66 24.63
C ALA A 338 -11.17 -9.91 25.51
N ASP A 339 -11.61 -11.06 24.99
CA ASP A 339 -11.52 -12.37 25.64
C ASP A 339 -10.07 -12.72 26.04
N ARG A 340 -9.12 -12.45 25.13
CA ARG A 340 -7.69 -12.68 25.40
C ARG A 340 -7.12 -11.78 26.48
N LEU A 341 -7.44 -10.49 26.44
CA LEU A 341 -7.02 -9.52 27.46
C LEU A 341 -7.58 -9.90 28.84
N ALA A 342 -8.85 -10.28 28.89
CA ALA A 342 -9.51 -10.75 30.11
C ALA A 342 -8.85 -12.04 30.66
N ALA A 343 -8.61 -13.03 29.80
CA ALA A 343 -7.95 -14.28 30.19
C ALA A 343 -6.50 -14.07 30.69
N ALA A 344 -5.78 -13.09 30.13
CA ALA A 344 -4.44 -12.71 30.54
C ALA A 344 -4.39 -11.77 31.75
N GLY A 345 -5.54 -11.31 32.27
CA GLY A 345 -5.61 -10.29 33.31
C GLY A 345 -4.94 -8.96 32.93
N THR A 346 -4.85 -8.68 31.64
CA THR A 346 -4.17 -7.49 31.10
C THR A 346 -5.20 -6.43 30.74
N PRO A 347 -5.11 -5.20 31.28
CA PRO A 347 -5.99 -4.12 30.86
C PRO A 347 -5.71 -3.74 29.40
N GLY A 348 -6.74 -3.32 28.67
CA GLY A 348 -6.59 -2.82 27.31
C GLY A 348 -7.77 -1.99 26.86
N THR A 349 -7.61 -1.33 25.72
CA THR A 349 -8.63 -0.49 25.10
C THR A 349 -9.00 -1.09 23.75
N LEU A 350 -10.30 -1.23 23.51
CA LEU A 350 -10.85 -1.54 22.20
C LEU A 350 -11.32 -0.22 21.57
N ALA A 351 -11.09 -0.08 20.27
CA ALA A 351 -11.46 1.10 19.52
C ALA A 351 -12.14 0.70 18.22
N ALA A 352 -13.12 1.50 17.81
CA ALA A 352 -13.80 1.40 16.53
C ALA A 352 -13.96 2.81 15.94
N SER A 353 -14.19 2.89 14.62
CA SER A 353 -14.48 4.18 13.99
C SER A 353 -15.87 4.67 14.38
N ILE A 354 -16.11 5.99 14.32
CA ILE A 354 -17.42 6.59 14.65
C ILE A 354 -18.56 6.12 13.72
N VAL A 355 -18.24 5.61 12.54
CA VAL A 355 -19.20 5.09 11.56
C VAL A 355 -19.39 3.58 11.66
N SER A 356 -18.61 2.90 12.49
CA SER A 356 -18.79 1.47 12.75
C SER A 356 -20.01 1.23 13.64
N SER A 357 -20.55 0.02 13.62
CA SER A 357 -21.73 -0.35 14.40
C SER A 357 -21.53 -0.07 15.90
N PRO A 358 -22.52 0.48 16.62
CA PRO A 358 -22.49 0.62 18.07
C PRO A 358 -22.40 -0.70 18.86
N ALA A 359 -22.51 -1.84 18.17
CA ALA A 359 -22.28 -3.16 18.76
C ALA A 359 -20.79 -3.49 19.00
N LEU A 360 -19.87 -2.72 18.39
CA LEU A 360 -18.42 -2.73 18.66
C LEU A 360 -18.09 -1.81 19.83
#